data_AF-A0A315XVL3-F1
#
_entry.id   AF-A0A315XVL3-F1
#
_cell.length_a   1.000
_cell.length_b   1.000
_cell.length_c   1.000
_cell.angle_alpha   90.00
_cell.angle_beta   90.00
_cell.angle_gamma   90.00
#
_symmetry.space_group_name_H-M   'P 1'
#
loop_
_entity.id
_entity.type
_entity.pdbx_description
1 polymer ?
#
loop_
_entity_poly.entity_id
_entity_poly.type
_entity_poly.pdbx_seq_one_letter_code
_entity_poly.pdbx_strand_id
1 'polypeptide(L)'
;MSTYTSGSLRMKTMNKRIALILAAVSVLGWGCAEKKKVSSVTDDITGDYTEENEISTKAEYSDSDFKVLNVTLSYPEGEAPVKVESTDLSGIEVGERIPVCNRAEFAEQCYGQEYWNDQTVYNWQDFVDKPIEGVIENCYTENDLCFLYISYPNFKFDIYDWEVLCYDPKSGSTEEVYSWSAERLEDHFNPPCFGNGALFSEVYDSSGEKGSVIYKTDLYTHETEQVFEGSTEEYLWLHTDDTGAVCILAYPKDSDDDGVLYKFDSDKDGFVLSDDTGAVCILAYPKDSDDDGVLYKFDSDKDGFVLSEDIEAP
;
A
#
# COMPACT_ATOMS: atom_id res chain seq x y z
N MET A 1 37.84 6.50 -59.01
CA MET A 1 37.04 7.73 -59.26
C MET A 1 35.60 7.29 -59.46
N SER A 2 34.67 7.85 -58.69
CA SER A 2 33.21 7.70 -58.76
C SER A 2 32.56 6.35 -58.34
N THR A 3 31.95 6.42 -57.16
CA THR A 3 30.54 6.08 -56.82
C THR A 3 29.92 4.77 -57.32
N TYR A 4 29.42 3.99 -56.36
CA TYR A 4 28.13 3.31 -56.47
C TYR A 4 27.35 3.45 -55.15
N THR A 5 26.24 4.19 -55.22
CA THR A 5 25.06 4.07 -54.37
C THR A 5 24.21 2.91 -54.90
N SER A 6 23.54 2.16 -54.01
CA SER A 6 22.16 1.64 -54.19
C SER A 6 21.89 0.47 -53.23
N GLY A 7 20.71 0.48 -52.61
CA GLY A 7 19.88 -0.73 -52.67
C GLY A 7 19.44 -1.37 -51.34
N SER A 8 18.38 -0.79 -50.78
CA SER A 8 17.34 -1.46 -49.97
C SER A 8 17.15 -2.97 -50.21
N LEU A 9 17.05 -3.74 -49.11
CA LEU A 9 16.40 -5.05 -49.09
C LEU A 9 15.49 -5.18 -47.86
N ARG A 10 14.17 -5.12 -48.11
CA ARG A 10 13.11 -5.60 -47.21
C ARG A 10 13.18 -7.14 -47.13
N MET A 11 13.20 -7.70 -45.93
CA MET A 11 12.78 -9.07 -45.62
C MET A 11 11.66 -8.98 -44.57
N LYS A 12 10.41 -9.21 -44.97
CA LYS A 12 9.67 -10.49 -44.93
C LYS A 12 9.33 -10.95 -43.50
N THR A 13 8.06 -10.70 -43.18
CA THR A 13 7.23 -11.30 -42.14
C THR A 13 7.44 -12.80 -41.95
N MET A 14 7.44 -13.25 -40.70
CA MET A 14 7.32 -14.67 -40.35
C MET A 14 6.15 -14.85 -39.37
N ASN A 15 5.00 -15.24 -39.92
CA ASN A 15 3.93 -15.88 -39.17
C ASN A 15 4.40 -17.25 -38.69
N LYS A 16 4.31 -17.53 -37.39
CA LYS A 16 4.27 -18.91 -36.88
C LYS A 16 3.09 -19.05 -35.92
N ARG A 17 2.11 -19.82 -36.40
CA ARG A 17 1.02 -20.38 -35.61
C ARG A 17 1.59 -21.54 -34.78
N ILE A 18 1.33 -21.54 -33.47
CA ILE A 18 1.27 -22.76 -32.65
C ILE A 18 -0.03 -22.66 -31.86
N ALA A 19 -0.84 -23.72 -31.96
CA ALA A 19 -2.20 -23.82 -31.48
C ALA A 19 -2.31 -25.02 -30.53
N LEU A 20 -2.99 -24.80 -29.39
CA LEU A 20 -3.87 -25.72 -28.61
C LEU A 20 -3.28 -27.05 -28.10
N ILE A 21 -3.63 -27.67 -26.96
CA ILE A 21 -4.58 -27.54 -25.84
C ILE A 21 -4.04 -28.55 -24.79
N LEU A 22 -4.22 -28.33 -23.48
CA LEU A 22 -4.78 -29.36 -22.58
C LEU A 22 -5.40 -28.71 -21.34
N ALA A 23 -6.73 -28.80 -21.30
CA ALA A 23 -7.58 -28.44 -20.19
C ALA A 23 -7.41 -29.43 -19.03
N ALA A 24 -7.42 -28.92 -17.81
CA ALA A 24 -7.86 -29.66 -16.63
C ALA A 24 -8.95 -28.82 -15.95
N VAL A 25 -10.19 -29.17 -16.29
CA VAL A 25 -11.38 -28.80 -15.54
C VAL A 25 -11.30 -29.52 -14.19
N SER A 26 -11.29 -28.78 -13.08
CA SER A 26 -11.71 -29.30 -11.79
C SER A 26 -12.76 -28.37 -11.21
N VAL A 27 -14.01 -28.83 -11.38
CA VAL A 27 -15.20 -28.37 -10.68
C VAL A 27 -15.12 -28.88 -9.25
N LEU A 28 -15.04 -27.97 -8.29
CA LEU A 28 -15.53 -28.12 -6.91
C LEU A 28 -16.13 -26.74 -6.59
N GLY A 29 -17.44 -26.49 -6.64
CA GLY A 29 -18.52 -27.40 -6.33
C GLY A 29 -18.76 -27.51 -4.83
N TRP A 30 -18.56 -26.43 -4.07
CA TRP A 30 -19.19 -26.30 -2.75
C TRP A 30 -20.49 -25.53 -2.88
N GLY A 31 -21.58 -26.31 -2.90
CA GLY A 31 -22.92 -25.78 -2.73
C GLY A 31 -23.05 -25.13 -1.37
N CYS A 32 -23.51 -23.88 -1.35
CA CYS A 32 -24.23 -23.32 -0.22
C CYS A 32 -25.36 -24.31 0.13
N ALA A 33 -25.20 -25.02 1.24
CA ALA A 33 -26.30 -25.71 1.86
C ALA A 33 -27.36 -24.66 2.22
N GLU A 34 -28.56 -24.82 1.67
CA GLU A 34 -29.75 -24.03 1.99
C GLU A 34 -29.89 -23.86 3.50
N LYS A 35 -29.63 -22.65 4.02
CA LYS A 35 -30.13 -22.28 5.35
C LYS A 35 -31.65 -22.21 5.23
N LYS A 36 -32.32 -23.14 5.92
CA LYS A 36 -33.78 -23.19 6.10
C LYS A 36 -34.33 -21.79 6.36
N LYS A 37 -35.28 -21.37 5.52
CA LYS A 37 -36.23 -20.31 5.85
C LYS A 37 -36.87 -20.62 7.20
N VAL A 38 -36.54 -19.83 8.23
CA VAL A 38 -37.42 -19.70 9.39
C VAL A 38 -38.49 -18.68 9.01
N SER A 39 -39.73 -19.12 9.22
CA SER A 39 -40.96 -18.48 8.85
C SER A 39 -41.12 -17.08 9.44
N SER A 40 -41.66 -16.21 8.58
CA SER A 40 -42.42 -15.00 8.91
C SER A 40 -43.13 -15.04 10.27
N VAL A 41 -42.84 -14.07 11.11
CA VAL A 41 -43.86 -13.41 11.94
C VAL A 41 -43.78 -11.93 11.62
N THR A 42 -44.71 -11.48 10.80
CA THR A 42 -45.15 -10.09 10.70
C THR A 42 -45.69 -9.66 12.06
N ASP A 43 -45.22 -8.54 12.59
CA ASP A 43 -46.06 -7.60 13.32
C ASP A 43 -45.54 -6.18 13.10
N ASP A 44 -46.48 -5.30 12.77
CA ASP A 44 -46.34 -3.88 12.52
C ASP A 44 -45.61 -3.15 13.66
N ILE A 45 -44.60 -2.33 13.33
CA ILE A 45 -44.13 -1.28 14.25
C ILE A 45 -44.55 0.07 13.68
N THR A 46 -45.73 0.50 14.12
CA THR A 46 -46.14 1.90 14.13
C THR A 46 -46.01 2.43 15.55
N GLY A 47 -45.24 3.51 15.72
CA GLY A 47 -45.46 4.51 16.77
C GLY A 47 -44.68 4.38 18.09
N ASP A 48 -44.15 5.54 18.49
CA ASP A 48 -43.67 5.99 19.80
C ASP A 48 -42.33 5.48 20.36
N TYR A 49 -41.31 6.32 20.14
CA TYR A 49 -40.15 6.46 21.01
C TYR A 49 -40.62 6.90 22.40
N THR A 50 -40.62 5.97 23.34
CA THR A 50 -40.65 6.30 24.77
C THR A 50 -39.29 5.99 25.36
N GLU A 51 -38.71 7.01 26.00
CA GLU A 51 -37.45 6.99 26.73
C GLU A 51 -37.44 5.94 27.85
N GLU A 52 -36.21 5.60 28.26
CA GLU A 52 -35.82 4.73 29.38
C GLU A 52 -35.95 3.22 29.10
N ASN A 53 -34.98 2.68 28.36
CA ASN A 53 -34.61 1.28 28.57
C ASN A 53 -33.27 1.21 29.29
N GLU A 54 -33.34 0.48 30.38
CA GLU A 54 -32.31 0.22 31.37
C GLU A 54 -30.98 -0.14 30.74
N ILE A 55 -29.91 0.37 31.36
CA ILE A 55 -28.53 -0.06 31.17
C ILE A 55 -28.54 -1.57 31.04
N SER A 56 -28.08 -2.05 29.88
CA SER A 56 -28.08 -3.45 29.50
C SER A 56 -27.61 -4.30 30.69
N THR A 57 -28.44 -5.28 31.05
CA THR A 57 -28.01 -6.36 31.94
C THR A 57 -26.75 -6.94 31.35
N LYS A 58 -25.59 -6.64 31.97
CA LYS A 58 -24.34 -7.34 31.69
C LYS A 58 -24.67 -8.83 31.73
N ALA A 59 -24.49 -9.53 30.61
CA ALA A 59 -24.68 -10.96 30.58
C ALA A 59 -23.75 -11.58 31.63
N GLU A 60 -24.31 -12.09 32.72
CA GLU A 60 -23.56 -12.84 33.72
C GLU A 60 -23.36 -14.24 33.17
N TYR A 61 -22.18 -14.49 32.62
CA TYR A 61 -21.77 -15.83 32.21
C TYR A 61 -21.40 -16.65 33.44
N SER A 62 -21.90 -17.88 33.48
CA SER A 62 -21.55 -18.90 34.45
C SER A 62 -20.45 -19.79 33.91
N ASP A 63 -19.70 -20.47 34.77
CA ASP A 63 -18.66 -21.43 34.35
C ASP A 63 -19.20 -22.54 33.43
N SER A 64 -20.51 -22.83 33.50
CA SER A 64 -21.17 -23.78 32.60
C SER A 64 -21.39 -23.28 31.18
N ASP A 65 -21.29 -21.97 30.94
CA ASP A 65 -21.38 -21.36 29.61
C ASP A 65 -20.06 -21.49 28.84
N PHE A 66 -18.97 -21.84 29.54
CA PHE A 66 -17.67 -22.10 28.94
C PHE A 66 -17.41 -23.59 28.83
N LYS A 67 -17.02 -24.03 27.64
CA LYS A 67 -16.57 -25.41 27.41
C LYS A 67 -15.10 -25.40 27.06
N VAL A 68 -14.31 -26.19 27.80
CA VAL A 68 -12.92 -26.45 27.46
C VAL A 68 -12.88 -27.29 26.18
N LEU A 69 -12.39 -26.70 25.10
CA LEU A 69 -12.06 -27.40 23.88
C LEU A 69 -10.61 -27.87 23.98
N ASN A 70 -10.42 -29.19 24.11
CA ASN A 70 -9.10 -29.78 23.98
C ASN A 70 -8.76 -29.89 22.49
N VAL A 71 -8.03 -28.91 21.98
CA VAL A 71 -7.51 -28.92 20.61
C VAL A 71 -6.22 -29.74 20.63
N THR A 72 -6.22 -30.90 19.99
CA THR A 72 -5.00 -31.67 19.78
C THR A 72 -4.28 -31.11 18.57
N LEU A 73 -3.24 -30.32 18.80
CA LEU A 73 -2.33 -29.86 17.75
C LEU A 73 -1.46 -31.04 17.30
N SER A 74 -1.65 -31.48 16.06
CA SER A 74 -0.75 -32.44 15.42
C SER A 74 0.20 -31.68 14.51
N TYR A 75 1.46 -31.56 14.93
CA TYR A 75 2.51 -31.08 14.04
C TYR A 75 2.87 -32.19 13.06
N PRO A 76 2.86 -31.94 11.74
CA PRO A 76 3.33 -32.93 10.78
C PRO A 76 4.79 -33.28 11.08
N GLU A 77 5.11 -34.56 11.25
CA GLU A 77 6.50 -35.01 11.29
C GLU A 77 7.10 -34.92 9.88
N GLY A 78 8.02 -33.98 9.66
CA GLY A 78 8.69 -33.72 8.39
C GLY A 78 9.45 -32.39 8.39
N GLU A 79 10.28 -32.14 7.36
CA GLU A 79 10.75 -30.77 7.10
C GLU A 79 9.54 -29.88 6.80
N ALA A 80 9.57 -28.64 7.30
CA ALA A 80 8.54 -27.66 6.97
C ALA A 80 8.40 -27.58 5.44
N PRO A 81 7.17 -27.53 4.90
CA PRO A 81 6.96 -27.49 3.45
C PRO A 81 7.51 -26.20 2.80
N VAL A 82 7.97 -25.27 3.63
CA VAL A 82 8.57 -23.99 3.26
C VAL A 82 9.94 -23.87 3.90
N LYS A 83 10.92 -23.48 3.08
CA LYS A 83 12.25 -23.09 3.53
C LYS A 83 12.22 -21.59 3.82
N VAL A 84 12.49 -21.22 5.07
CA VAL A 84 12.70 -19.81 5.44
C VAL A 84 14.16 -19.48 5.14
N GLU A 85 14.37 -18.45 4.32
CA GLU A 85 15.69 -17.87 4.06
C GLU A 85 15.74 -16.48 4.68
N SER A 86 16.91 -16.10 5.18
CA SER A 86 17.15 -14.79 5.77
C SER A 86 18.37 -14.17 5.11
N THR A 87 18.23 -12.93 4.64
CA THR A 87 19.33 -12.13 4.11
C THR A 87 19.68 -11.06 5.13
N ASP A 88 20.96 -10.95 5.47
CA ASP A 88 21.46 -9.88 6.33
C ASP A 88 21.71 -8.62 5.47
N LEU A 89 20.94 -7.56 5.75
CA LEU A 89 21.04 -6.28 5.07
C LEU A 89 21.89 -5.25 5.84
N SER A 90 22.42 -5.61 7.02
CA SER A 90 23.15 -4.67 7.90
C SER A 90 24.48 -4.16 7.33
N GLY A 91 25.02 -4.83 6.32
CA GLY A 91 26.25 -4.43 5.62
C GLY A 91 26.03 -3.59 4.37
N ILE A 92 24.79 -3.20 4.06
CA ILE A 92 24.49 -2.37 2.89
C ILE A 92 24.86 -0.92 3.21
N GLU A 93 25.83 -0.40 2.46
CA GLU A 93 26.18 1.03 2.52
C GLU A 93 25.17 1.82 1.70
N VAL A 94 24.45 2.72 2.37
CA VAL A 94 23.56 3.68 1.72
C VAL A 94 24.38 4.94 1.38
N GLY A 95 24.16 5.49 0.19
CA GLY A 95 24.85 6.70 -0.23
C GLY A 95 24.46 7.93 0.58
N GLU A 96 25.25 9.00 0.45
CA GLU A 96 24.87 10.31 0.93
C GLU A 96 24.35 11.19 -0.22
N ARG A 97 23.37 12.03 0.06
CA ARG A 97 22.87 13.06 -0.88
C ARG A 97 22.65 14.38 -0.15
N ILE A 98 22.63 15.49 -0.90
CA ILE A 98 22.18 16.78 -0.38
C ILE A 98 20.66 16.85 -0.61
N PRO A 99 19.82 16.63 0.43
CA PRO A 99 18.37 16.72 0.26
C PRO A 99 17.95 18.15 -0.07
N VAL A 100 16.75 18.31 -0.62
CA VAL A 100 16.10 19.59 -0.94
C VAL A 100 16.17 20.54 0.25
N CYS A 101 15.87 20.05 1.45
CA CYS A 101 15.93 20.87 2.66
C CYS A 101 17.34 21.37 3.02
N ASN A 102 18.41 20.77 2.51
CA ASN A 102 19.77 21.26 2.73
C ASN A 102 20.24 22.20 1.61
N ARG A 103 19.49 22.38 0.53
CA ARG A 103 19.83 23.36 -0.51
C ARG A 103 19.69 24.78 0.06
N ALA A 104 20.60 25.67 -0.33
CA ALA A 104 20.69 27.02 0.22
C ALA A 104 19.38 27.83 0.12
N GLU A 105 18.60 27.61 -0.94
CA GLU A 105 17.31 28.27 -1.18
C GLU A 105 16.16 27.78 -0.28
N PHE A 106 16.28 26.60 0.33
CA PHE A 106 15.20 25.96 1.09
C PHE A 106 15.52 25.76 2.58
N ALA A 107 16.79 25.72 2.96
CA ALA A 107 17.23 25.40 4.32
C ALA A 107 16.60 26.27 5.42
N GLU A 108 16.48 27.58 5.19
CA GLU A 108 15.81 28.47 6.16
C GLU A 108 14.33 28.11 6.35
N GLN A 109 13.63 27.69 5.30
CA GLN A 109 12.22 27.31 5.39
C GLN A 109 12.06 25.93 6.05
N CYS A 110 12.97 25.00 5.78
CA CYS A 110 12.95 23.68 6.40
C CYS A 110 13.34 23.72 7.88
N TYR A 111 14.35 24.50 8.28
CA TYR A 111 14.93 24.42 9.63
C TYR A 111 14.78 25.69 10.48
N GLY A 112 14.37 26.81 9.89
CA GLY A 112 14.25 28.10 10.57
C GLY A 112 12.88 28.38 11.20
N GLN A 113 11.87 27.51 10.99
CA GLN A 113 10.54 27.67 11.59
C GLN A 113 10.39 26.83 12.86
N GLU A 114 9.78 27.40 13.91
CA GLU A 114 9.36 26.67 15.11
C GLU A 114 8.28 25.65 14.75
N TYR A 115 8.45 24.39 15.19
CA TYR A 115 7.47 23.33 14.95
C TYR A 115 6.44 23.28 16.08
N TRP A 116 5.23 22.81 15.77
CA TRP A 116 4.03 22.88 16.62
C TRP A 116 4.17 22.28 18.04
N ASN A 117 5.22 21.49 18.30
CA ASN A 117 5.47 20.86 19.60
C ASN A 117 6.91 21.02 20.13
N ASP A 118 7.80 21.74 19.45
CA ASP A 118 9.18 21.90 19.91
C ASP A 118 9.72 23.31 19.63
N GLN A 119 10.18 23.99 20.68
CA GLN A 119 10.77 25.34 20.59
C GLN A 119 12.21 25.32 20.03
N THR A 120 12.62 24.20 19.43
CA THR A 120 13.96 24.00 18.92
C THR A 120 14.08 24.68 17.56
N VAL A 121 14.57 25.92 17.58
CA VAL A 121 15.03 26.61 16.36
C VAL A 121 16.43 26.10 16.04
N TYR A 122 16.58 25.43 14.91
CA TYR A 122 17.88 25.00 14.42
C TYR A 122 18.61 26.16 13.75
N ASN A 123 19.94 26.20 13.89
CA ASN A 123 20.78 27.10 13.11
C ASN A 123 20.83 26.56 11.67
N TRP A 124 19.87 26.95 10.83
CA TRP A 124 19.67 26.37 9.50
C TRP A 124 20.92 26.45 8.61
N GLN A 125 21.79 27.45 8.83
CA GLN A 125 23.07 27.60 8.14
C GLN A 125 24.00 26.40 8.35
N ASP A 126 23.85 25.67 9.45
CA ASP A 126 24.63 24.47 9.73
C ASP A 126 24.22 23.28 8.85
N PHE A 127 23.15 23.35 8.08
CA PHE A 127 22.69 22.25 7.21
C PHE A 127 22.89 22.54 5.72
N VAL A 128 23.15 23.80 5.36
CA VAL A 128 23.31 24.22 3.96
C VAL A 128 24.41 23.42 3.27
N ASP A 129 24.05 22.84 2.13
CA ASP A 129 24.88 22.02 1.24
C ASP A 129 25.53 20.80 1.93
N LYS A 130 25.04 20.41 3.11
CA LYS A 130 25.53 19.21 3.78
C LYS A 130 24.86 17.97 3.21
N PRO A 131 25.64 16.94 2.86
CA PRO A 131 25.08 15.64 2.53
C PRO A 131 24.55 14.95 3.80
N ILE A 132 23.54 14.11 3.64
CA ILE A 132 22.95 13.24 4.66
C ILE A 132 22.95 11.81 4.12
N GLU A 133 23.30 10.84 4.96
CA GLU A 133 23.20 9.42 4.68
C GLU A 133 21.72 8.99 4.66
N GLY A 134 21.32 8.24 3.64
CA GLY A 134 19.95 7.74 3.54
C GLY A 134 19.65 6.66 4.58
N VAL A 135 18.37 6.50 4.93
CA VAL A 135 17.87 5.50 5.88
C VAL A 135 17.00 4.50 5.13
N ILE A 136 17.28 3.21 5.29
CA ILE A 136 16.42 2.14 4.77
C ILE A 136 15.15 2.09 5.63
N GLU A 137 14.02 2.47 5.05
CA GLU A 137 12.72 2.51 5.71
C GLU A 137 11.94 1.21 5.49
N ASN A 138 12.11 0.59 4.32
CA ASN A 138 11.39 -0.63 3.95
C ASN A 138 12.19 -1.47 2.95
N CYS A 139 11.85 -2.75 2.85
CA CYS A 139 12.41 -3.71 1.90
C CYS A 139 11.29 -4.55 1.28
N TYR A 140 11.24 -4.57 -0.04
CA TYR A 140 10.36 -5.45 -0.82
C TYR A 140 11.20 -6.52 -1.53
N THR A 141 10.79 -7.78 -1.44
CA THR A 141 11.56 -8.90 -2.02
C THR A 141 10.81 -9.54 -3.17
N GLU A 142 11.45 -9.63 -4.34
CA GLU A 142 10.90 -10.28 -5.52
C GLU A 142 12.01 -10.92 -6.37
N ASN A 143 11.80 -12.15 -6.83
CA ASN A 143 12.75 -12.87 -7.71
C ASN A 143 14.21 -12.92 -7.19
N ASP A 144 14.39 -13.22 -5.89
CA ASP A 144 15.68 -13.24 -5.17
C ASP A 144 16.38 -11.87 -5.04
N LEU A 145 15.73 -10.77 -5.43
CA LEU A 145 16.24 -9.40 -5.28
C LEU A 145 15.55 -8.70 -4.11
N CYS A 146 16.23 -7.72 -3.52
CA CYS A 146 15.70 -6.85 -2.48
C CYS A 146 15.61 -5.42 -3.00
N PHE A 147 14.42 -4.84 -3.02
CA PHE A 147 14.17 -3.44 -3.36
C PHE A 147 14.06 -2.64 -2.07
N LEU A 148 15.04 -1.79 -1.82
CA LEU A 148 15.21 -1.03 -0.59
C LEU A 148 14.65 0.37 -0.80
N TYR A 149 13.61 0.73 -0.06
CA TYR A 149 13.10 2.10 0.00
C TYR A 149 13.95 2.90 0.99
N ILE A 150 14.58 3.96 0.48
CA ILE A 150 15.53 4.78 1.22
C ILE A 150 15.01 6.20 1.29
N SER A 151 14.83 6.71 2.50
CA SER A 151 14.50 8.11 2.75
C SER A 151 15.77 8.91 3.05
N TYR A 152 15.78 10.19 2.70
CA TYR A 152 16.80 11.13 3.18
C TYR A 152 16.13 12.04 4.21
N PRO A 153 16.17 11.66 5.50
CA PRO A 153 15.38 12.32 6.52
C PRO A 153 15.85 13.76 6.72
N ASN A 154 14.89 14.62 7.06
CA ASN A 154 15.15 15.90 7.66
C ASN A 154 14.43 15.97 9.02
N PHE A 155 14.68 17.02 9.80
CA PHE A 155 14.09 17.14 11.14
C PHE A 155 12.57 17.41 11.14
N LYS A 156 11.97 17.66 9.98
CA LYS A 156 10.51 17.72 9.81
C LYS A 156 10.00 16.34 9.40
N PHE A 157 8.75 16.04 9.77
CA PHE A 157 8.06 14.80 9.39
C PHE A 157 7.81 14.67 7.88
N ASP A 158 8.17 15.68 7.10
CA ASP A 158 8.07 15.68 5.65
C ASP A 158 9.36 15.14 5.05
N ILE A 159 9.28 14.07 4.27
CA ILE A 159 10.41 13.59 3.49
C ILE A 159 10.31 14.28 2.11
N TYR A 160 11.41 14.87 1.63
CA TYR A 160 11.46 15.57 0.33
C TYR A 160 12.34 14.86 -0.70
N ASP A 161 13.05 13.81 -0.27
CA ASP A 161 14.01 13.10 -1.08
C ASP A 161 14.00 11.63 -0.68
N TRP A 162 13.91 10.76 -1.68
CA TRP A 162 13.95 9.32 -1.49
C TRP A 162 14.42 8.60 -2.75
N GLU A 163 14.80 7.35 -2.59
CA GLU A 163 15.16 6.48 -3.69
C GLU A 163 14.77 5.03 -3.42
N VAL A 164 14.79 4.23 -4.47
CA VAL A 164 14.70 2.78 -4.40
C VAL A 164 15.96 2.19 -5.01
N LEU A 165 16.64 1.37 -4.22
CA LEU A 165 17.79 0.61 -4.66
C LEU A 165 17.42 -0.87 -4.82
N CYS A 166 17.83 -1.49 -5.93
CA CYS A 166 17.80 -2.93 -6.11
C CYS A 166 19.12 -3.52 -5.59
N TYR A 167 19.03 -4.45 -4.64
CA TYR A 167 20.13 -5.19 -4.07
C TYR A 167 20.03 -6.66 -4.49
N ASP A 168 21.12 -7.19 -5.05
CA ASP A 168 21.28 -8.62 -5.34
C ASP A 168 22.11 -9.29 -4.23
N PRO A 169 21.51 -10.12 -3.37
CA PRO A 169 22.22 -10.81 -2.29
C PRO A 169 23.30 -11.78 -2.78
N LYS A 170 23.22 -12.28 -4.02
CA LYS A 170 24.18 -13.26 -4.56
C LYS A 170 25.50 -12.60 -4.95
N SER A 171 25.43 -11.40 -5.53
CA SER A 171 26.61 -10.63 -5.94
C SER A 171 27.04 -9.58 -4.92
N GLY A 172 26.12 -9.17 -4.04
CA GLY A 172 26.29 -8.05 -3.11
C GLY A 172 26.27 -6.69 -3.81
N SER A 173 25.80 -6.61 -5.06
CA SER A 173 25.72 -5.35 -5.80
C SER A 173 24.41 -4.63 -5.54
N THR A 174 24.48 -3.30 -5.57
CA THR A 174 23.33 -2.41 -5.45
C THR A 174 23.26 -1.51 -6.68
N GLU A 175 22.06 -1.31 -7.23
CA GLU A 175 21.78 -0.37 -8.32
C GLU A 175 20.56 0.51 -8.02
N GLU A 176 20.56 1.76 -8.50
CA GLU A 176 19.41 2.65 -8.37
C GLU A 176 18.34 2.26 -9.39
N VAL A 177 17.11 2.05 -8.91
CA VAL A 177 15.92 1.81 -9.74
C VAL A 177 15.23 3.14 -10.04
N TYR A 178 15.02 3.93 -8.99
CA TYR A 178 14.31 5.19 -9.08
C TYR A 178 14.77 6.13 -7.97
N SER A 179 14.81 7.42 -8.26
CA SER A 179 14.98 8.45 -7.24
C SER A 179 14.05 9.62 -7.50
N TRP A 180 13.58 10.21 -6.41
CA TRP A 180 12.72 11.37 -6.43
C TRP A 180 13.22 12.41 -5.45
N SER A 181 13.12 13.66 -5.87
CA SER A 181 13.53 14.83 -5.11
C SER A 181 12.53 15.93 -5.42
N ALA A 182 11.97 16.55 -4.39
CA ALA A 182 11.04 17.64 -4.54
C ALA A 182 11.69 18.80 -5.33
N GLU A 183 10.95 19.38 -6.28
CA GLU A 183 11.41 20.59 -6.97
C GLU A 183 11.11 21.84 -6.15
N ARG A 184 10.01 21.81 -5.40
CA ARG A 184 9.54 22.85 -4.48
C ARG A 184 9.13 22.24 -3.14
N LEU A 185 9.05 23.06 -2.09
CA LEU A 185 8.66 22.59 -0.76
C LEU A 185 7.17 22.24 -0.64
N GLU A 186 6.37 22.63 -1.63
CA GLU A 186 4.98 22.22 -1.76
C GLU A 186 4.82 20.85 -2.46
N ASP A 187 5.89 20.31 -3.06
CA ASP A 187 5.84 18.98 -3.66
C ASP A 187 6.12 17.93 -2.58
N HIS A 188 5.15 17.07 -2.32
CA HIS A 188 5.21 16.01 -1.33
C HIS A 188 4.98 14.65 -1.97
N PHE A 189 5.27 13.60 -1.22
CA PHE A 189 4.96 12.24 -1.60
C PHE A 189 4.39 11.45 -0.42
N ASN A 190 3.66 10.39 -0.72
CA ASN A 190 3.33 9.34 0.24
C ASN A 190 4.27 8.15 0.05
N PRO A 191 4.65 7.42 1.12
CA PRO A 191 5.52 6.26 1.02
C PRO A 191 5.08 5.34 -0.12
N PRO A 192 6.01 4.95 -1.02
CA PRO A 192 5.62 4.20 -2.19
C PRO A 192 5.22 2.78 -1.80
N CYS A 193 4.40 2.15 -2.64
CA CYS A 193 4.03 0.75 -2.49
C CYS A 193 4.57 -0.09 -3.64
N PHE A 194 4.72 -1.39 -3.40
CA PHE A 194 5.19 -2.35 -4.38
C PHE A 194 4.05 -3.31 -4.73
N GLY A 195 4.00 -3.71 -6.00
CA GLY A 195 3.09 -4.75 -6.46
C GLY A 195 3.20 -4.95 -7.97
N ASN A 196 2.81 -6.13 -8.46
CA ASN A 196 2.80 -6.46 -9.89
C ASN A 196 4.15 -6.21 -10.61
N GLY A 197 5.28 -6.44 -9.94
CA GLY A 197 6.62 -6.20 -10.51
C GLY A 197 6.99 -4.72 -10.69
N ALA A 198 6.26 -3.81 -10.05
CA ALA A 198 6.45 -2.37 -10.16
C ALA A 198 6.45 -1.67 -8.79
N LEU A 199 7.09 -0.51 -8.77
CA LEU A 199 6.98 0.51 -7.72
C LEU A 199 5.87 1.49 -8.11
N PHE A 200 4.99 1.82 -7.18
CA PHE A 200 4.00 2.87 -7.35
C PHE A 200 4.28 4.00 -6.35
N SER A 201 4.39 5.23 -6.86
CA SER A 201 4.65 6.41 -6.06
C SER A 201 3.62 7.48 -6.31
N GLU A 202 3.08 8.05 -5.23
CA GLU A 202 2.19 9.20 -5.29
C GLU A 202 2.99 10.47 -5.03
N VAL A 203 2.84 11.46 -5.92
CA VAL A 203 3.36 12.81 -5.73
C VAL A 203 2.18 13.78 -5.70
N TYR A 204 2.14 14.67 -4.71
CA TYR A 204 1.04 15.62 -4.53
C TYR A 204 1.55 17.02 -4.19
N ASP A 205 0.74 18.03 -4.51
CA ASP A 205 1.02 19.44 -4.26
C ASP A 205 0.23 19.91 -3.04
N SER A 206 0.93 20.24 -1.94
CA SER A 206 0.28 20.70 -0.70
C SER A 206 -0.34 22.09 -0.83
N SER A 207 0.00 22.87 -1.86
CA SER A 207 -0.70 24.12 -2.17
C SER A 207 -2.13 23.90 -2.66
N GLY A 208 -2.46 22.69 -3.13
CA GLY A 208 -3.73 22.35 -3.74
C GLY A 208 -3.92 22.86 -5.16
N GLU A 209 -2.89 23.43 -5.79
CA GLU A 209 -2.95 23.88 -7.20
C GLU A 209 -3.09 22.72 -8.19
N LYS A 210 -2.66 21.51 -7.81
CA LYS A 210 -2.70 20.29 -8.61
C LYS A 210 -3.16 19.10 -7.77
N GLY A 211 -3.86 18.16 -8.40
CA GLY A 211 -4.19 16.88 -7.78
C GLY A 211 -2.97 15.98 -7.66
N SER A 212 -3.09 14.91 -6.86
CA SER A 212 -2.05 13.89 -6.76
C SER A 212 -1.86 13.15 -8.09
N VAL A 213 -0.62 12.82 -8.41
CA VAL A 213 -0.24 12.02 -9.58
C VAL A 213 0.40 10.75 -9.10
N ILE A 214 0.03 9.62 -9.70
CA ILE A 214 0.65 8.33 -9.39
C ILE A 214 1.49 7.88 -10.57
N TYR A 215 2.75 7.60 -10.27
CA TYR A 215 3.71 7.02 -11.19
C TYR A 215 3.86 5.54 -10.91
N LYS A 216 4.07 4.78 -11.98
CA LYS A 216 4.45 3.38 -11.97
C LYS A 216 5.86 3.29 -12.54
N THR A 217 6.77 2.67 -11.80
CA THR A 217 8.13 2.38 -12.24
C THR A 217 8.32 0.87 -12.31
N ASP A 218 8.64 0.35 -13.49
CA ASP A 218 8.99 -1.06 -13.66
C ASP A 218 10.32 -1.35 -12.95
N LEU A 219 10.33 -2.35 -12.06
CA LEU A 219 11.48 -2.64 -11.20
C LEU A 219 12.69 -3.20 -11.95
N TYR A 220 12.52 -3.64 -13.20
CA TYR A 220 13.57 -4.31 -13.99
C TYR A 220 14.03 -3.47 -15.18
N THR A 221 13.15 -2.68 -15.78
CA THR A 221 13.49 -1.76 -16.89
C THR A 221 13.78 -0.34 -16.41
N HIS A 222 13.33 -0.01 -15.19
CA HIS A 222 13.40 1.31 -14.57
C HIS A 222 12.59 2.37 -15.33
N GLU A 223 11.76 1.95 -16.29
CA GLU A 223 10.88 2.85 -17.03
C GLU A 223 9.76 3.34 -16.11
N THR A 224 9.56 4.65 -16.07
CA THR A 224 8.55 5.30 -15.24
C THR A 224 7.50 5.97 -16.11
N GLU A 225 6.24 5.75 -15.77
CA GLU A 225 5.09 6.33 -16.47
C GLU A 225 4.04 6.83 -15.47
N GLN A 226 3.28 7.84 -15.87
CA GLN A 226 2.11 8.29 -15.11
C GLN A 226 0.93 7.37 -15.42
N VAL A 227 0.34 6.77 -14.39
CA VAL A 227 -0.77 5.80 -14.52
C VAL A 227 -2.09 6.30 -13.93
N PHE A 228 -2.05 7.38 -13.14
CA PHE A 228 -3.24 7.99 -12.57
C PHE A 228 -3.01 9.48 -12.29
N GLU A 229 -4.09 10.25 -12.40
CA GLU A 229 -4.14 11.67 -12.02
C GLU A 229 -5.44 11.89 -11.24
N GLY A 230 -5.31 12.23 -9.95
CA GLY A 230 -6.43 12.58 -9.10
C GLY A 230 -6.89 14.02 -9.33
N SER A 231 -8.08 14.34 -8.85
CA SER A 231 -8.56 15.73 -8.86
C SER A 231 -7.94 16.55 -7.72
N THR A 232 -8.10 17.88 -7.78
CA THR A 232 -7.71 18.78 -6.68
C THR A 232 -8.63 18.68 -5.47
N GLU A 233 -9.81 18.08 -5.63
CA GLU A 233 -10.87 17.98 -4.62
C GLU A 233 -10.83 16.66 -3.84
N GLU A 234 -9.80 15.85 -4.08
CA GLU A 234 -9.63 14.53 -3.47
C GLU A 234 -8.27 14.38 -2.78
N TYR A 235 -8.22 13.58 -1.73
CA TYR A 235 -7.01 12.98 -1.18
C TYR A 235 -6.90 11.55 -1.69
N LEU A 236 -5.73 11.16 -2.19
CA LEU A 236 -5.48 9.78 -2.57
C LEU A 236 -4.76 9.05 -1.44
N TRP A 237 -5.13 7.80 -1.23
CA TRP A 237 -4.39 6.87 -0.39
C TRP A 237 -3.96 5.67 -1.22
N LEU A 238 -2.73 5.72 -1.70
CA LEU A 238 -2.06 4.63 -2.41
C LEU A 238 -1.58 3.57 -1.40
N HIS A 239 -1.99 2.32 -1.60
CA HIS A 239 -1.62 1.20 -0.73
C HIS A 239 -1.65 -0.12 -1.50
N THR A 240 -1.22 -1.20 -0.83
CA THR A 240 -1.37 -2.57 -1.29
C THR A 240 -2.37 -3.28 -0.37
N ASP A 241 -3.35 -3.98 -0.93
CA ASP A 241 -4.33 -4.75 -0.13
C ASP A 241 -3.76 -6.11 0.34
N ASP A 242 -4.54 -6.86 1.10
CA ASP A 242 -4.16 -8.17 1.66
C ASP A 242 -3.85 -9.22 0.58
N THR A 243 -4.25 -8.98 -0.68
CA THR A 243 -3.94 -9.87 -1.80
C THR A 243 -2.65 -9.48 -2.53
N GLY A 244 -2.01 -8.39 -2.14
CA GLY A 244 -0.88 -7.82 -2.84
C GLY A 244 -1.27 -6.92 -4.02
N ALA A 245 -2.56 -6.61 -4.19
CA ALA A 245 -3.01 -5.75 -5.27
C ALA A 245 -2.83 -4.28 -4.90
N VAL A 246 -2.33 -3.49 -5.85
CA VAL A 246 -2.13 -2.05 -5.66
C VAL A 246 -3.47 -1.33 -5.83
N CYS A 247 -3.80 -0.48 -4.86
CA CYS A 247 -5.09 0.17 -4.72
C CYS A 247 -4.95 1.66 -4.45
N ILE A 248 -5.91 2.45 -4.93
CA ILE A 248 -6.09 3.85 -4.58
C ILE A 248 -7.44 3.98 -3.91
N LEU A 249 -7.47 4.55 -2.71
CA LEU A 249 -8.71 5.04 -2.12
C LEU A 249 -8.74 6.56 -2.22
N ALA A 250 -9.66 7.10 -3.02
CA ALA A 250 -9.81 8.53 -3.27
C ALA A 250 -10.92 9.11 -2.38
N TYR A 251 -10.57 9.97 -1.43
CA TYR A 251 -11.51 10.60 -0.51
C TYR A 251 -11.79 12.04 -0.92
N PRO A 252 -13.04 12.52 -0.95
CA PRO A 252 -13.30 13.93 -1.18
C PRO A 252 -12.84 14.75 0.02
N LYS A 253 -12.21 15.90 -0.21
CA LYS A 253 -11.65 16.74 0.88
C LYS A 253 -12.73 17.32 1.81
N ASP A 254 -13.91 17.61 1.26
CA ASP A 254 -15.01 18.32 1.93
C ASP A 254 -16.28 17.46 2.11
N SER A 255 -16.15 16.13 2.18
CA SER A 255 -17.29 15.22 2.32
C SER A 255 -17.03 14.12 3.33
N ASP A 256 -18.08 13.71 4.03
CA ASP A 256 -18.12 12.50 4.87
C ASP A 256 -18.36 11.23 4.02
N ASP A 257 -17.99 11.25 2.73
CA ASP A 257 -18.19 10.11 1.82
C ASP A 257 -17.07 9.08 2.01
N ASP A 258 -17.39 7.80 1.88
CA ASP A 258 -16.48 6.67 2.17
C ASP A 258 -15.34 6.53 1.15
N GLY A 259 -15.31 7.39 0.13
CA GLY A 259 -14.31 7.43 -0.92
C GLY A 259 -14.55 6.44 -2.05
N VAL A 260 -13.72 6.54 -3.09
CA VAL A 260 -13.79 5.69 -4.29
C VAL A 260 -12.56 4.79 -4.36
N LEU A 261 -12.78 3.48 -4.44
CA LEU A 261 -11.71 2.49 -4.57
C LEU A 261 -11.39 2.20 -6.03
N TYR A 262 -10.12 2.35 -6.39
CA TYR A 262 -9.56 1.89 -7.64
C TYR A 262 -8.55 0.77 -7.38
N LYS A 263 -8.54 -0.25 -8.24
CA LYS A 263 -7.55 -1.33 -8.23
C LYS A 263 -6.72 -1.28 -9.50
N PHE A 264 -5.42 -1.54 -9.40
CA PHE A 264 -4.55 -1.63 -10.56
C PHE A 264 -4.87 -2.90 -11.35
N ASP A 265 -5.20 -2.73 -12.64
CA ASP A 265 -5.49 -3.80 -13.59
C ASP A 265 -4.29 -3.94 -14.52
N SER A 266 -3.51 -5.02 -14.37
CA SER A 266 -2.32 -5.28 -15.17
C SER A 266 -2.61 -5.52 -16.65
N ASP A 267 -3.82 -5.97 -17.01
CA ASP A 267 -4.19 -6.19 -18.41
C ASP A 267 -4.50 -4.87 -19.12
N LYS A 268 -5.01 -3.87 -18.37
CA LYS A 268 -5.28 -2.52 -18.87
C LYS A 268 -4.14 -1.55 -18.64
N ASP A 269 -3.16 -1.94 -17.83
CA ASP A 269 -2.02 -1.14 -17.41
C ASP A 269 -2.43 0.19 -16.76
N GLY A 270 -3.35 0.11 -15.80
CA GLY A 270 -3.87 1.29 -15.13
C GLY A 270 -4.91 0.98 -14.06
N PHE A 271 -5.29 2.02 -13.33
CA PHE A 271 -6.29 1.91 -12.27
C PHE A 271 -7.71 1.89 -12.84
N VAL A 272 -8.50 0.92 -12.39
CA VAL A 272 -9.92 0.79 -12.73
C VAL A 272 -10.77 0.92 -11.48
N LEU A 273 -11.94 1.53 -11.63
CA LEU A 273 -12.93 1.58 -10.57
C LEU A 273 -13.26 0.15 -10.12
N SER A 274 -13.17 -0.10 -8.82
CA SER A 274 -13.53 -1.39 -8.26
C SER A 274 -15.03 -1.44 -8.00
N ASP A 275 -15.68 -2.53 -8.43
CA ASP A 275 -17.06 -2.84 -8.02
C ASP A 275 -17.10 -3.37 -6.59
N ASP A 276 -15.94 -3.70 -6.00
CA ASP A 276 -15.83 -3.88 -4.56
C ASP A 276 -16.05 -2.50 -3.93
N THR A 277 -17.25 -2.25 -3.38
CA THR A 277 -17.41 -1.25 -2.31
C THR A 277 -16.44 -1.71 -1.24
N GLY A 278 -15.26 -1.10 -1.22
CA GLY A 278 -14.09 -1.62 -0.53
C GLY A 278 -14.50 -2.11 0.86
N ALA A 279 -13.99 -3.29 1.23
CA ALA A 279 -13.94 -3.70 2.61
C ALA A 279 -13.17 -2.62 3.37
N VAL A 280 -13.85 -1.54 3.78
CA VAL A 280 -13.24 -0.53 4.65
C VAL A 280 -12.99 -1.28 5.93
N CYS A 281 -11.72 -1.54 6.15
CA CYS A 281 -11.23 -2.26 7.30
C CYS A 281 -10.81 -1.20 8.33
N ILE A 282 -11.70 -0.89 9.28
CA ILE A 282 -11.34 0.00 10.39
C ILE A 282 -10.60 -0.84 11.42
N LEU A 283 -9.32 -0.54 11.61
CA LEU A 283 -8.55 -1.04 12.73
C LEU A 283 -8.76 -0.07 13.91
N ALA A 284 -9.57 -0.48 14.89
CA ALA A 284 -9.85 0.33 16.06
C ALA A 284 -8.98 -0.11 17.24
N TYR A 285 -8.20 0.83 17.79
CA TYR A 285 -7.47 0.64 19.03
C TYR A 285 -8.32 1.16 20.21
N PRO A 286 -8.72 0.31 21.17
CA PRO A 286 -9.34 0.79 22.39
C PRO A 286 -8.36 1.72 23.11
N LYS A 287 -8.83 2.92 23.47
CA LYS A 287 -8.02 4.02 24.03
C LYS A 287 -7.19 3.67 25.28
N ASP A 288 -7.47 2.52 25.91
CA ASP A 288 -6.89 2.08 27.18
C ASP A 288 -6.53 0.58 27.22
N SER A 289 -6.31 -0.11 26.08
CA SER A 289 -5.91 -1.54 26.07
C SER A 289 -4.52 -1.79 25.50
N ASP A 290 -3.77 -2.68 26.16
CA ASP A 290 -2.56 -3.33 25.62
C ASP A 290 -2.90 -4.47 24.61
N ASP A 291 -4.18 -4.63 24.26
CA ASP A 291 -4.68 -5.69 23.36
C ASP A 291 -4.52 -5.32 21.87
N ASP A 292 -4.38 -6.36 21.03
CA ASP A 292 -4.32 -6.28 19.58
C ASP A 292 -5.56 -5.55 19.02
N GLY A 293 -5.33 -4.59 18.11
CA GLY A 293 -6.38 -3.77 17.51
C GLY A 293 -7.49 -4.62 16.88
N VAL A 294 -8.73 -4.15 16.98
CA VAL A 294 -9.89 -4.89 16.46
C VAL A 294 -10.16 -4.46 15.02
N LEU A 295 -10.14 -5.42 14.09
CA LEU A 295 -10.47 -5.19 12.69
C LEU A 295 -11.97 -5.28 12.44
N TYR A 296 -12.55 -4.20 11.94
CA TYR A 296 -13.93 -4.16 11.48
C TYR A 296 -13.96 -4.05 9.97
N LYS A 297 -14.67 -4.95 9.29
CA LYS A 297 -14.88 -4.90 7.85
C LYS A 297 -16.25 -4.31 7.54
N PHE A 298 -16.33 -3.39 6.59
CA PHE A 298 -17.63 -2.93 6.11
C PHE A 298 -18.35 -4.06 5.35
N ASP A 299 -19.58 -4.35 5.78
CA ASP A 299 -20.47 -5.35 5.19
C ASP A 299 -21.61 -4.61 4.46
N SER A 300 -21.54 -4.58 3.13
CA SER A 300 -22.51 -3.88 2.28
C SER A 300 -23.91 -4.49 2.31
N ASP A 301 -24.05 -5.77 2.67
CA ASP A 301 -25.36 -6.41 2.86
C ASP A 301 -26.02 -5.96 4.17
N LYS A 302 -25.23 -5.48 5.14
CA LYS A 302 -25.69 -5.00 6.45
C LYS A 302 -25.65 -3.48 6.61
N ASP A 303 -25.13 -2.76 5.62
CA ASP A 303 -24.94 -1.30 5.65
C ASP A 303 -24.21 -0.85 6.93
N GLY A 304 -23.10 -1.52 7.25
CA GLY A 304 -22.35 -1.24 8.47
C GLY A 304 -21.09 -2.07 8.67
N PHE A 305 -20.29 -1.66 9.65
CA PHE A 305 -19.06 -2.34 10.05
C PHE A 305 -19.35 -3.56 10.92
N VAL A 306 -18.83 -4.72 10.51
CA VAL A 306 -18.90 -5.97 11.27
C VAL A 306 -17.51 -6.37 11.75
N LEU A 307 -17.45 -6.97 12.93
CA LEU A 307 -16.23 -7.57 13.45
C LEU A 307 -15.72 -8.61 12.43
N SER A 308 -14.46 -8.50 12.02
CA SER A 308 -13.85 -9.51 11.16
C SER A 308 -13.60 -10.76 11.99
N GLU A 309 -14.50 -11.75 11.90
CA GLU A 309 -14.34 -13.05 12.59
C GLU A 309 -13.26 -13.94 11.94
N ASP A 310 -12.76 -13.55 10.76
CA ASP A 310 -11.81 -14.31 9.97
C ASP A 310 -10.45 -13.61 9.87
N ILE A 311 -9.67 -13.63 10.97
CA ILE A 311 -8.21 -13.62 10.87
C ILE A 311 -7.69 -14.67 11.87
N GLU A 312 -7.27 -15.83 11.36
CA GLU A 312 -6.23 -16.60 12.03
C GLU A 312 -4.97 -15.73 11.98
N ALA A 313 -4.53 -15.26 13.14
CA ALA A 313 -3.28 -14.52 13.25
C ALA A 313 -2.12 -15.36 12.68
N PRO A 314 -1.11 -14.74 12.06
CA PRO A 314 0.11 -15.45 11.66
C PRO A 314 0.85 -16.08 12.86
#